data_AF-A0A8S3J634-F1
#
_entry.id   AF-A0A8S3J634-F1
#
_cell.length_a   1.000
_cell.length_b   1.000
_cell.length_c   1.000
_cell.angle_alpha   90.00
_cell.angle_beta   90.00
_cell.angle_gamma   90.00
#
_symmetry.space_group_name_H-M   'P 1'
#
loop_
_entity.id
_entity.type
_entity.pdbx_description
1 polymer ?
#
loop_
_entity_poly.entity_id
_entity_poly.type
_entity_poly.pdbx_seq_one_letter_code
_entity_poly.pdbx_strand_id
1 'polypeptide(L)'
;EFTLKPLTKVTAIRPTERPGVDAKFDGNTTYLGDYRKWPGGRPPAIKSQSGYEPPSMPFEGMSTYKGHYIPHDSGPQRSYKPENAAFRSTVPFDDATMYRTEFTPKEIEACPATLLDSPRSNFIHHHTEPTGHKFYQPHHELQTQYQQQQQQYPISV
;
A
#
# COMPACT_ATOMS: atom_id res chain seq x y z
N GLU A 1 158.39 67.11 32.54
CA GLU A 1 158.16 66.05 31.54
C GLU A 1 157.12 65.09 32.09
N PHE A 2 156.03 64.86 31.36
CA PHE A 2 154.92 64.02 31.81
C PHE A 2 154.92 62.73 31.00
N THR A 3 155.37 61.64 31.60
CA THR A 3 155.44 60.33 30.96
C THR A 3 154.04 59.71 30.91
N LEU A 4 153.45 59.64 29.73
CA LEU A 4 152.16 58.99 29.51
C LEU A 4 152.28 57.50 29.87
N LYS A 5 151.57 57.07 30.91
CA LYS A 5 151.43 55.65 31.22
C LYS A 5 150.46 55.02 30.22
N PRO A 6 150.77 53.85 29.64
CA PRO A 6 149.88 53.23 28.68
C PRO A 6 148.56 52.86 29.37
N LEU A 7 147.46 53.38 28.82
CA LEU A 7 146.11 53.01 29.23
C LEU A 7 145.84 51.58 28.73
N THR A 8 145.86 50.59 29.63
CA THR A 8 145.44 49.23 29.31
C THR A 8 143.92 49.16 29.32
N LYS A 9 143.31 48.76 28.20
CA LYS A 9 141.86 48.50 28.16
C LYS A 9 141.54 47.29 29.03
N VAL A 10 140.76 47.49 30.08
CA VAL A 10 140.12 46.39 30.81
C VAL A 10 139.05 45.78 29.91
N THR A 11 139.19 44.50 29.60
CA THR A 11 138.19 43.75 28.83
C THR A 11 137.01 43.37 29.72
N ALA A 12 135.79 43.46 29.21
CA ALA A 12 134.59 43.09 29.95
C ALA A 12 134.61 41.61 30.36
N ILE A 13 134.33 41.32 31.63
CA ILE A 13 134.13 39.95 32.13
C ILE A 13 132.70 39.54 31.77
N ARG A 14 132.52 38.83 30.66
CA ARG A 14 131.21 38.29 30.27
C ARG A 14 130.95 37.01 31.09
N PRO A 15 129.82 36.91 31.81
CA PRO A 15 129.45 35.67 32.50
C PRO A 15 129.44 34.50 31.51
N THR A 16 129.98 33.36 31.91
CA THR A 16 129.98 32.14 31.09
C THR A 16 128.54 31.78 30.72
N GLU A 17 128.26 31.68 29.42
CA GLU A 17 126.96 31.25 28.93
C GLU A 17 126.67 29.84 29.45
N ARG A 18 125.53 29.66 30.13
CA ARG A 18 125.10 28.31 30.52
C ARG A 18 124.78 27.55 29.24
N PRO A 19 125.27 26.31 29.05
CA PRO A 19 124.86 25.52 27.91
C PRO A 19 123.33 25.42 27.93
N GLY A 20 122.69 25.85 26.84
CA GLY A 20 121.26 25.67 26.66
C GLY A 20 120.94 24.18 26.74
N VAL A 21 119.87 23.83 27.47
CA VAL A 21 119.41 22.45 27.50
C VAL A 21 118.80 22.15 26.13
N ASP A 22 119.44 21.27 25.35
CA ASP A 22 118.93 20.79 24.04
C ASP A 22 117.80 19.78 24.26
N ALA A 23 116.78 20.19 25.02
CA ALA A 23 115.58 19.41 25.24
C ALA A 23 114.51 19.87 24.25
N LYS A 24 113.97 18.92 23.49
CA LYS A 24 112.85 19.17 22.57
C LYS A 24 111.62 19.57 23.40
N PHE A 25 111.03 20.72 23.10
CA PHE A 25 109.75 21.12 23.68
C PHE A 25 108.63 20.27 23.07
N ASP A 26 107.93 19.49 23.89
CA ASP A 26 106.90 18.53 23.43
C ASP A 26 105.65 19.23 22.84
N GLY A 27 105.42 20.51 23.17
CA GLY A 27 104.35 21.33 22.57
C GLY A 27 102.91 20.84 22.84
N ASN A 28 102.75 19.73 23.55
CA ASN A 28 101.46 19.10 23.77
C ASN A 28 100.78 19.72 25.00
N THR A 29 99.84 20.62 24.75
CA THR A 29 99.03 21.25 25.80
C THR A 29 97.82 20.38 26.13
N THR A 30 97.33 20.46 27.37
CA THR A 30 96.08 19.80 27.78
C THR A 30 94.91 20.16 26.87
N TYR A 31 94.84 21.42 26.43
CA TYR A 31 93.81 21.90 25.51
C TYR A 31 93.78 21.13 24.18
N LEU A 32 94.95 20.82 23.60
CA LEU A 32 95.04 20.13 22.32
C LEU A 32 94.52 18.68 22.40
N GLY A 33 94.73 18.03 23.54
CA GLY A 33 94.23 16.68 23.81
C GLY A 33 92.72 16.65 24.11
N ASP A 34 92.25 17.61 24.91
CA ASP A 34 90.89 17.62 25.44
C ASP A 34 89.85 18.11 24.42
N TYR A 35 90.21 19.10 23.60
CA TYR A 35 89.29 19.75 22.65
C TYR A 35 89.53 19.31 21.20
N ARG A 36 89.60 17.99 20.98
CA ARG A 36 89.66 17.42 19.64
C ARG A 36 88.29 17.37 18.97
N LYS A 37 88.27 17.43 17.63
CA LYS A 37 87.06 17.16 16.85
C LYS A 37 86.65 15.70 17.03
N TRP A 38 85.66 15.46 17.87
CA TRP A 38 85.05 14.15 18.02
C TRP A 38 84.36 13.74 16.71
N PRO A 39 84.44 12.47 16.29
CA PRO A 39 83.71 11.98 15.13
C PRO A 39 82.21 11.96 15.45
N GLY A 40 81.54 13.10 15.21
CA GLY A 40 80.10 13.25 15.29
C GLY A 40 79.54 13.50 13.90
N GLY A 41 79.08 12.44 13.24
CA GLY A 41 78.23 12.57 12.05
C GLY A 41 76.77 12.76 12.47
N ARG A 42 75.96 13.40 11.61
CA ARG A 42 74.51 13.36 11.78
C ARG A 42 74.09 11.88 11.75
N PRO A 43 73.29 11.39 12.72
CA PRO A 43 72.75 10.03 12.61
C PRO A 43 71.99 9.91 11.28
N PRO A 44 72.03 8.73 10.63
CA PRO A 44 71.29 8.53 9.39
C PRO A 44 69.82 8.91 9.62
N ALA A 45 69.22 9.58 8.64
CA ALA A 45 67.79 9.87 8.69
C ALA A 45 67.04 8.56 8.94
N ILE A 46 66.15 8.55 9.92
CA ILE A 46 65.25 7.42 10.18
C ILE A 46 64.37 7.30 8.94
N LYS A 47 64.73 6.41 8.03
CA LYS A 47 63.87 6.00 6.93
C LYS A 47 62.79 5.13 7.55
N SER A 48 61.52 5.43 7.28
CA SER A 48 60.42 4.54 7.65
C SER A 48 60.73 3.15 7.11
N GLN A 49 60.78 2.14 7.99
CA GLN A 49 60.91 0.76 7.54
C GLN A 49 59.69 0.42 6.68
N SER A 50 59.94 -0.04 5.46
CA SER A 50 58.97 -0.40 4.41
C SER A 50 58.01 0.72 3.99
N GLY A 51 57.82 0.86 2.68
CA GLY A 51 56.63 1.58 2.17
C GLY A 51 55.37 0.86 2.69
N TYR A 52 54.27 1.61 2.81
CA TYR A 52 52.98 1.01 3.16
C TYR A 52 52.69 -0.18 2.24
N GLU A 53 52.54 -1.36 2.84
CA GLU A 53 52.06 -2.55 2.14
C GLU A 53 50.53 -2.56 2.24
N PRO A 54 49.79 -2.38 1.13
CA PRO A 54 48.35 -2.44 1.17
C PRO A 54 47.91 -3.86 1.56
N PRO A 55 46.76 -3.99 2.26
CA PRO A 55 46.23 -5.30 2.59
C PRO A 55 46.02 -6.14 1.31
N SER A 56 46.47 -7.39 1.35
CA SER A 56 46.32 -8.33 0.23
C SER A 56 44.86 -8.75 -0.02
N MET A 57 43.99 -8.55 0.97
CA MET A 57 42.58 -8.95 0.91
C MET A 57 41.67 -7.74 0.65
N PRO A 58 40.65 -7.89 -0.22
CA PRO A 58 39.68 -6.83 -0.44
C PRO A 58 38.81 -6.60 0.80
N PHE A 59 38.28 -5.39 0.94
CA PHE A 59 37.26 -5.08 1.94
C PHE A 59 35.92 -5.73 1.56
N GLU A 60 35.35 -6.53 2.45
CA GLU A 60 34.12 -7.30 2.18
C GLU A 60 32.88 -6.39 2.01
N GLY A 61 32.81 -5.26 2.70
CA GLY A 61 31.75 -4.25 2.48
C GLY A 61 30.32 -4.66 2.82
N MET A 62 30.14 -5.84 3.43
CA MET A 62 28.87 -6.41 3.88
C MET A 62 28.59 -5.97 5.31
N SER A 63 27.72 -4.98 5.47
CA SER A 63 27.20 -4.59 6.79
C SER A 63 26.03 -5.48 7.19
N THR A 64 25.74 -5.54 8.49
CA THR A 64 24.56 -6.23 9.03
C THR A 64 23.27 -5.76 8.36
N TYR A 65 23.13 -4.45 8.13
CA TYR A 65 21.98 -3.89 7.41
C TYR A 65 21.85 -4.44 5.97
N LYS A 66 22.94 -4.44 5.19
CA LYS A 66 22.92 -4.95 3.80
C LYS A 66 22.62 -6.45 3.74
N GLY A 67 23.10 -7.23 4.71
CA GLY A 67 22.88 -8.67 4.74
C GLY A 67 21.49 -9.07 5.24
N HIS A 68 20.91 -8.31 6.16
CA HIS A 68 19.67 -8.70 6.85
C HIS A 68 18.43 -7.95 6.35
N TYR A 69 18.58 -6.78 5.74
CA TYR A 69 17.47 -5.96 5.27
C TYR A 69 17.35 -6.03 3.75
N ILE A 70 16.89 -7.18 3.26
CA ILE A 70 16.68 -7.44 1.84
C ILE A 70 15.19 -7.36 1.48
N PRO A 71 14.84 -7.05 0.22
CA PRO A 71 13.47 -7.18 -0.24
C PRO A 71 13.01 -8.64 -0.10
N HIS A 72 11.92 -8.86 0.62
CA HIS A 72 11.25 -10.15 0.69
C HIS A 72 10.06 -10.15 -0.27
N ASP A 73 9.93 -11.21 -1.07
CA ASP A 73 8.76 -11.39 -1.93
C ASP A 73 7.57 -11.83 -1.05
N SER A 74 6.75 -10.88 -0.65
CA SER A 74 5.43 -11.15 -0.10
C SER A 74 4.42 -11.00 -1.23
N GLY A 75 4.00 -12.13 -1.79
CA GLY A 75 2.94 -12.16 -2.79
C GLY A 75 1.64 -11.51 -2.28
N PRO A 76 0.69 -11.20 -3.18
CA PRO A 76 -0.56 -10.57 -2.80
C PRO A 76 -1.33 -11.41 -1.78
N GLN A 77 -1.83 -10.76 -0.74
CA GLN A 77 -2.62 -11.42 0.30
C GLN A 77 -3.93 -11.97 -0.29
N ARG A 78 -4.31 -13.18 0.13
CA ARG A 78 -5.62 -13.75 -0.22
C ARG A 78 -6.74 -12.96 0.47
N SER A 79 -7.78 -12.63 -0.29
CA SER A 79 -9.01 -12.05 0.24
C SER A 79 -9.82 -13.12 0.97
N TYR A 80 -10.28 -12.81 2.18
CA TYR A 80 -11.25 -13.61 2.94
C TYR A 80 -12.69 -13.10 2.75
N LYS A 81 -12.91 -12.23 1.75
CA LYS A 81 -14.26 -11.76 1.43
C LYS A 81 -15.09 -12.95 0.93
N PRO A 82 -16.34 -13.12 1.42
CA PRO A 82 -17.22 -14.15 0.89
C PRO A 82 -17.48 -13.94 -0.60
N GLU A 83 -17.71 -15.05 -1.29
CA GLU A 83 -18.04 -15.05 -2.71
C GLU A 83 -19.31 -14.24 -2.96
N ASN A 84 -19.24 -13.26 -3.85
CA ASN A 84 -20.41 -12.47 -4.26
C ASN A 84 -21.20 -13.25 -5.31
N ALA A 85 -21.71 -14.42 -4.93
CA ALA A 85 -22.62 -15.19 -5.75
C ALA A 85 -24.03 -14.59 -5.62
N ALA A 86 -24.59 -14.13 -6.73
CA ALA A 86 -25.99 -13.76 -6.77
C ALA A 86 -26.85 -15.00 -6.46
N PHE A 87 -27.75 -14.89 -5.48
CA PHE A 87 -28.72 -15.94 -5.21
C PHE A 87 -29.63 -16.13 -6.43
N ARG A 88 -29.67 -17.34 -6.99
CA ARG A 88 -30.54 -17.70 -8.11
C ARG A 88 -31.54 -18.76 -7.66
N SER A 89 -32.80 -18.40 -7.55
CA SER A 89 -33.88 -19.38 -7.36
C SER A 89 -34.18 -20.07 -8.70
N THR A 90 -34.41 -21.38 -8.66
CA THR A 90 -34.96 -22.14 -9.81
C THR A 90 -36.49 -22.08 -9.86
N VAL A 91 -37.11 -21.59 -8.79
CA VAL A 91 -38.57 -21.44 -8.70
C VAL A 91 -39.03 -20.33 -9.65
N PRO A 92 -40.05 -20.57 -10.50
CA PRO A 92 -40.65 -19.54 -11.34
C PRO A 92 -41.23 -18.39 -10.52
N PHE A 93 -41.26 -17.20 -11.12
CA PHE A 93 -41.91 -16.03 -10.51
C PHE A 93 -43.43 -16.22 -10.53
N ASP A 94 -44.07 -16.08 -9.36
CA ASP A 94 -45.53 -16.04 -9.24
C ASP A 94 -46.00 -14.59 -9.41
N ASP A 95 -46.62 -14.30 -10.55
CA ASP A 95 -47.14 -12.98 -10.90
C ASP A 95 -48.63 -12.79 -10.51
N ALA A 96 -49.22 -13.79 -9.85
CA ALA A 96 -50.62 -13.76 -9.46
C ALA A 96 -50.85 -12.74 -8.35
N THR A 97 -51.62 -11.71 -8.68
CA THR A 97 -52.16 -10.76 -7.70
C THR A 97 -53.64 -11.00 -7.54
N MET A 98 -54.15 -10.77 -6.33
CA MET A 98 -55.58 -10.87 -6.00
C MET A 98 -56.44 -10.08 -6.99
N TYR A 99 -55.99 -8.87 -7.39
CA TYR A 99 -56.67 -8.06 -8.38
C TYR A 99 -56.74 -8.74 -9.77
N ARG A 100 -55.62 -9.28 -10.25
CA ARG A 100 -55.54 -9.93 -11.57
C ARG A 100 -56.40 -11.18 -11.65
N THR A 101 -56.58 -11.89 -10.55
CA THR A 101 -57.42 -13.10 -10.48
C THR A 101 -58.89 -12.78 -10.25
N GLU A 102 -59.20 -11.80 -9.40
CA GLU A 102 -60.59 -11.51 -8.99
C GLU A 102 -61.30 -10.57 -9.95
N PHE A 103 -60.60 -9.55 -10.47
CA PHE A 103 -61.16 -8.50 -11.32
C PHE A 103 -61.10 -8.88 -12.82
N THR A 104 -61.77 -9.98 -13.14
CA THR A 104 -61.98 -10.46 -14.52
C THR A 104 -63.36 -10.06 -15.03
N PRO A 105 -63.55 -9.88 -16.35
CA PRO A 105 -64.87 -9.63 -16.93
C PRO A 105 -65.88 -10.68 -16.48
N LYS A 106 -66.98 -10.24 -15.86
CA LYS A 106 -68.08 -11.12 -15.44
C LYS A 106 -69.17 -11.09 -16.49
N GLU A 107 -69.82 -12.22 -16.71
CA GLU A 107 -71.04 -12.28 -17.51
C GLU A 107 -72.13 -11.47 -16.80
N ILE A 108 -72.71 -10.51 -17.52
CA ILE A 108 -73.80 -9.68 -17.01
C ILE A 108 -75.07 -10.16 -17.70
N GLU A 109 -75.95 -10.80 -16.93
CA GLU A 109 -77.27 -11.18 -17.41
C GLU A 109 -78.13 -9.93 -17.67
N ALA A 110 -78.89 -9.96 -18.76
CA ALA A 110 -79.82 -8.88 -19.07
C ALA A 110 -80.92 -8.79 -18.00
N CYS A 111 -81.27 -7.57 -17.60
CA CYS A 111 -82.31 -7.36 -16.60
C CYS A 111 -83.64 -8.00 -17.06
N PRO A 112 -84.30 -8.86 -16.27
CA PRO A 112 -85.55 -9.50 -16.68
C PRO A 112 -86.66 -8.50 -17.00
N ALA A 113 -86.61 -7.29 -16.42
CA ALA A 113 -87.57 -6.23 -16.69
C ALA A 113 -87.49 -5.70 -18.13
N THR A 114 -86.32 -5.73 -18.78
CA THR A 114 -86.19 -5.28 -20.18
C THR A 114 -86.78 -6.29 -21.16
N LEU A 115 -86.97 -7.54 -20.71
CA LEU A 115 -87.57 -8.60 -21.51
C LEU A 115 -89.10 -8.63 -21.38
N LEU A 116 -89.70 -7.97 -20.38
CA LEU A 116 -91.14 -8.08 -20.08
C LEU A 116 -92.06 -7.88 -21.29
N ASP A 117 -91.79 -6.86 -22.10
CA ASP A 117 -92.55 -6.52 -23.32
C ASP A 117 -92.03 -7.25 -24.59
N SER A 118 -91.02 -8.13 -24.46
CA SER A 118 -90.42 -8.92 -25.55
C SER A 118 -91.08 -10.30 -25.65
N PRO A 119 -91.19 -10.92 -26.85
CA PRO A 119 -91.67 -12.31 -26.98
C PRO A 119 -90.76 -13.35 -26.30
N ARG A 120 -89.61 -12.93 -25.78
CA ARG A 120 -88.68 -13.77 -25.01
C ARG A 120 -88.97 -13.76 -23.50
N SER A 121 -89.95 -12.99 -23.01
CA SER A 121 -90.35 -13.07 -21.61
C SER A 121 -91.19 -14.32 -21.34
N ASN A 122 -91.10 -14.80 -20.10
CA ASN A 122 -91.98 -15.83 -19.56
C ASN A 122 -93.31 -15.24 -19.03
N PHE A 123 -93.56 -13.95 -19.27
CA PHE A 123 -94.66 -13.20 -18.69
C PHE A 123 -95.45 -12.49 -19.79
N ILE A 124 -96.78 -12.57 -19.73
CA ILE A 124 -97.67 -11.88 -20.65
C ILE A 124 -98.34 -10.72 -19.90
N HIS A 125 -98.46 -9.58 -20.55
CA HIS A 125 -99.19 -8.43 -20.02
C HIS A 125 -100.68 -8.78 -19.86
N HIS A 126 -101.22 -8.59 -18.66
CA HIS A 126 -102.61 -8.91 -18.32
C HIS A 126 -103.49 -7.65 -18.36
N HIS A 127 -103.12 -6.60 -17.63
CA HIS A 127 -103.90 -5.36 -17.51
C HIS A 127 -103.02 -4.18 -17.09
N THR A 128 -103.48 -2.97 -17.37
CA THR A 128 -102.88 -1.72 -16.90
C THR A 128 -103.88 -0.93 -16.08
N GLU A 129 -103.56 -0.67 -14.82
CA GLU A 129 -104.40 0.13 -13.94
C GLU A 129 -104.51 1.59 -14.41
N PRO A 130 -105.58 2.32 -14.03
CA PRO A 130 -105.71 3.76 -14.31
C PRO A 130 -104.60 4.61 -13.67
N THR A 131 -103.90 4.05 -12.69
CA THR A 131 -102.70 4.62 -12.05
C THR A 131 -101.44 4.51 -12.94
N GLY A 132 -101.49 3.74 -14.03
CA GLY A 132 -100.40 3.53 -14.98
C GLY A 132 -99.55 2.28 -14.72
N HIS A 133 -99.85 1.47 -13.69
CA HIS A 133 -99.12 0.24 -13.39
C HIS A 133 -99.50 -0.89 -14.37
N LYS A 134 -98.51 -1.49 -15.02
CA LYS A 134 -98.68 -2.69 -15.87
C LYS A 134 -98.54 -3.97 -15.03
N PHE A 135 -99.53 -4.85 -15.09
CA PHE A 135 -99.52 -6.16 -14.44
C PHE A 135 -99.25 -7.26 -15.46
N TYR A 136 -98.41 -8.21 -15.08
CA TYR A 136 -98.02 -9.35 -15.92
C TYR A 136 -98.31 -10.66 -15.21
N GLN A 137 -98.70 -11.68 -15.98
CA GLN A 137 -98.96 -13.03 -15.50
C GLN A 137 -98.01 -14.03 -16.20
N PRO A 138 -97.56 -15.10 -15.52
CA PRO A 138 -96.71 -16.10 -16.16
C PRO A 138 -97.41 -16.81 -17.33
N HIS A 139 -96.69 -17.02 -18.43
CA HIS A 139 -97.21 -17.68 -19.64
C HIS A 139 -97.72 -19.11 -19.40
N HIS A 140 -97.14 -19.84 -18.43
CA HIS A 140 -97.52 -21.22 -18.12
C HIS A 140 -98.91 -21.35 -17.50
N GLU A 141 -99.42 -20.31 -16.84
CA GLU A 141 -100.74 -20.33 -16.21
C GLU A 141 -101.88 -20.25 -17.23
N LEU A 142 -101.65 -19.62 -18.38
CA LEU A 142 -102.62 -19.62 -19.49
C LEU A 142 -102.65 -21.00 -20.16
N GLN A 143 -101.50 -21.62 -20.38
CA GLN A 143 -101.43 -22.96 -20.99
C GLN A 143 -102.17 -24.01 -20.16
N THR A 144 -102.02 -23.98 -18.84
CA THR A 144 -102.74 -24.90 -17.94
C THR A 144 -104.24 -24.65 -17.94
N GLN A 145 -104.69 -23.39 -18.01
CA GLN A 145 -106.11 -23.05 -18.13
C GLN A 145 -106.72 -23.54 -19.47
N TYR A 146 -106.03 -23.35 -20.60
CA TYR A 146 -106.48 -23.87 -21.91
C TYR A 146 -106.56 -25.41 -21.92
N GLN A 147 -105.58 -26.09 -21.31
CA GLN A 147 -105.59 -27.54 -21.20
C GLN A 147 -106.71 -28.06 -20.30
N GLN A 148 -106.98 -27.40 -19.17
CA GLN A 148 -108.08 -27.75 -18.27
C GLN A 148 -109.44 -27.52 -18.94
N GLN A 149 -109.61 -26.45 -19.72
CA GLN A 149 -110.86 -26.16 -20.44
C GLN A 149 -111.18 -27.22 -21.52
N GLN A 150 -110.16 -27.77 -22.19
CA GLN A 150 -110.37 -28.88 -23.14
C GLN A 150 -110.72 -30.21 -22.46
N GLN A 151 -110.37 -30.40 -21.18
CA GLN A 151 -110.75 -31.59 -20.41
C GLN A 151 -112.20 -31.52 -19.86
N GLN A 152 -112.83 -30.34 -19.84
CA GLN A 152 -114.15 -30.13 -19.26
C GLN A 152 -115.32 -30.27 -20.27
N TYR A 153 -115.03 -30.37 -21.57
CA TYR A 153 -116.00 -30.75 -22.59
C TYR A 153 -115.57 -32.07 -23.26
N PRO A 154 -115.90 -33.24 -22.69
CA PRO A 154 -115.73 -34.48 -23.42
C PRO A 154 -116.67 -34.46 -24.62
N ILE A 155 -116.11 -34.69 -25.81
CA ILE A 155 -116.85 -34.96 -27.04
C ILE A 155 -117.71 -36.20 -26.75
N SER A 156 -119.02 -36.00 -26.55
CA SER A 156 -119.99 -37.08 -26.50
C SER A 156 -120.15 -37.67 -27.90
N VAL A 157 -119.70 -38.90 -28.09
CA VAL A 157 -120.01 -39.74 -29.26
C VAL A 157 -120.96 -40.82 -28.83
#